data_AF-A0AAI8VYM1-F1
#
_entry.id   AF-A0AAI8VYM1-F1
#
_cell.length_a   1.000
_cell.length_b   1.000
_cell.length_c   1.000
_cell.angle_alpha   90.00
_cell.angle_beta   90.00
_cell.angle_gamma   90.00
#
_symmetry.space_group_name_H-M   'P 1'
#
loop_
_entity.id
_entity.type
_entity.pdbx_description
1 polymer ?
#
loop_
_entity_poly.entity_id
_entity_poly.type
_entity_poly.pdbx_seq_one_letter_code
_entity_poly.pdbx_strand_id
1 'polypeptide(L)'
;MHAAARVQPATQLHALPKSGAVASKALSILATAASAFAVISYVTYTLNKDSSEMDRIFAQQNTPEVEAARKRDLLVDTYGDPRNSLMNILGWSK
;
A
#
# COMPACT_ATOMS: atom_id res chain seq x y z
N MET A 1 -80.43 -13.20 -7.23
CA MET A 1 -79.13 -13.32 -7.93
C MET A 1 -78.11 -12.54 -7.13
N HIS A 2 -77.23 -13.21 -6.37
CA HIS A 2 -76.20 -12.54 -5.57
C HIS A 2 -74.82 -12.92 -6.12
N ALA A 3 -74.24 -12.05 -6.93
CA ALA A 3 -72.85 -12.13 -7.33
C ALA A 3 -72.01 -11.41 -6.27
N ALA A 4 -71.27 -12.16 -5.47
CA ALA A 4 -70.33 -11.60 -4.51
C ALA A 4 -69.12 -11.02 -5.26
N ALA A 5 -68.98 -9.70 -5.27
CA ALA A 5 -67.79 -9.02 -5.76
C ALA A 5 -66.63 -9.27 -4.79
N ARG A 6 -65.72 -10.16 -5.15
CA ARG A 6 -64.46 -10.39 -4.44
C ARG A 6 -63.53 -9.20 -4.70
N VAL A 7 -63.46 -8.26 -3.75
CA VAL A 7 -62.45 -7.21 -3.73
C VAL A 7 -61.08 -7.87 -3.50
N GLN A 8 -60.20 -7.83 -4.50
CA GLN A 8 -58.79 -8.18 -4.34
C GLN A 8 -58.07 -6.98 -3.71
N PRO A 9 -57.42 -7.10 -2.53
CA PRO A 9 -56.51 -6.07 -2.08
C PRO A 9 -55.29 -6.12 -2.99
N ALA A 10 -55.12 -5.10 -3.82
CA ALA A 10 -53.90 -4.90 -4.59
C ALA A 10 -52.72 -4.89 -3.62
N THR A 11 -51.96 -5.98 -3.60
CA THR A 11 -50.69 -6.04 -2.90
C THR A 11 -49.77 -5.06 -3.60
N GLN A 12 -49.70 -3.83 -3.08
CA GLN A 12 -48.75 -2.84 -3.55
C GLN A 12 -47.35 -3.35 -3.21
N LEU A 13 -46.73 -4.01 -4.19
CA LEU A 13 -45.30 -4.26 -4.18
C LEU A 13 -44.63 -2.90 -4.20
N HIS A 14 -44.12 -2.48 -3.04
CA HIS A 14 -43.27 -1.30 -2.91
C HIS A 14 -42.20 -1.38 -4.00
N ALA A 15 -42.24 -0.43 -4.92
CA ALA A 15 -41.25 -0.29 -5.97
C ALA A 15 -39.88 -0.11 -5.31
N LEU A 16 -39.05 -1.14 -5.39
CA LEU A 16 -37.64 -1.06 -5.00
C LEU A 16 -37.00 0.01 -5.91
N PRO A 17 -36.42 1.09 -5.35
CA PRO A 17 -35.84 2.13 -6.18
C PRO A 17 -34.73 1.50 -7.04
N LYS A 18 -34.81 1.70 -8.36
CA LYS A 18 -33.80 1.28 -9.34
C LYS A 18 -32.52 2.10 -9.14
N SER A 19 -31.79 1.83 -8.06
CA SER A 19 -30.47 2.37 -7.75
C SER A 19 -29.37 1.35 -8.05
N GLY A 20 -29.53 0.55 -9.11
CA GLY A 20 -28.61 -0.56 -9.41
C GLY A 20 -27.32 -0.13 -10.11
N ALA A 21 -27.40 0.84 -11.04
CA ALA A 21 -26.28 1.14 -11.93
C ALA A 21 -25.19 2.01 -11.29
N VAL A 22 -25.57 3.01 -10.48
CA VAL A 22 -24.60 3.90 -9.79
C VAL A 22 -23.98 3.17 -8.59
N ALA A 23 -24.77 2.41 -7.84
CA ALA A 23 -24.28 1.57 -6.76
C ALA A 23 -23.30 0.49 -7.25
N SER A 24 -23.57 -0.11 -8.42
CA SER A 24 -22.68 -1.12 -9.02
C SER A 24 -21.33 -0.53 -9.45
N LYS A 25 -21.31 0.64 -10.12
CA LYS A 25 -20.05 1.30 -10.50
C LYS A 25 -19.23 1.77 -9.31
N ALA A 26 -19.88 2.37 -8.30
CA ALA A 26 -19.20 2.78 -7.07
C ALA A 26 -18.59 1.57 -6.33
N LEU A 27 -19.31 0.45 -6.29
CA LEU A 27 -18.83 -0.79 -5.68
C LEU A 27 -17.60 -1.35 -6.43
N SER A 28 -17.58 -1.32 -7.76
CA SER A 28 -16.42 -1.78 -8.55
C SER A 28 -15.18 -0.90 -8.36
N ILE A 29 -15.35 0.42 -8.29
CA ILE A 29 -14.23 1.35 -8.02
C ILE A 29 -13.70 1.11 -6.61
N LEU A 30 -14.59 0.99 -5.61
CA LEU A 30 -14.19 0.72 -4.24
C LEU A 30 -13.47 -0.62 -4.10
N ALA A 31 -13.97 -1.67 -4.76
CA ALA A 31 -13.33 -2.98 -4.77
C ALA A 31 -11.92 -2.93 -5.37
N THR A 32 -11.73 -2.18 -6.46
CA THR A 32 -10.41 -2.00 -7.10
C THR A 32 -9.47 -1.18 -6.23
N ALA A 33 -9.95 -0.11 -5.61
CA ALA A 33 -9.15 0.69 -4.70
C ALA A 33 -8.73 -0.11 -3.46
N ALA A 34 -9.65 -0.89 -2.89
CA ALA A 34 -9.39 -1.74 -1.73
C ALA A 34 -8.37 -2.85 -2.07
N SER A 35 -8.49 -3.49 -3.24
CA SER A 35 -7.53 -4.51 -3.65
C SER A 35 -6.14 -3.91 -3.90
N ALA A 36 -6.06 -2.78 -4.60
CA ALA A 36 -4.80 -2.07 -4.80
C ALA A 36 -4.15 -1.67 -3.48
N PHE A 37 -4.94 -1.11 -2.54
CA PHE A 37 -4.46 -0.73 -1.21
C PHE A 37 -3.95 -1.93 -0.42
N ALA A 38 -4.65 -3.07 -0.47
CA ALA A 38 -4.21 -4.29 0.21
C ALA A 38 -2.86 -4.80 -0.33
N VAL A 39 -2.69 -4.80 -1.66
CA VAL A 39 -1.42 -5.21 -2.29
C VAL A 39 -0.29 -4.26 -1.91
N ILE A 40 -0.50 -2.93 -2.04
CA ILE A 40 0.50 -1.92 -1.68
C ILE A 40 0.89 -2.06 -0.21
N SER A 41 -0.10 -2.22 0.68
CA SER A 41 0.13 -2.36 2.12
C SER A 41 0.92 -3.63 2.44
N TYR A 42 0.58 -4.75 1.78
CA TYR A 42 1.30 -6.01 1.97
C TYR A 42 2.75 -5.90 1.51
N VAL A 43 3.01 -5.39 0.30
CA VAL A 43 4.37 -5.21 -0.22
C VAL A 43 5.16 -4.26 0.66
N THR A 44 4.55 -3.16 1.11
CA THR A 44 5.21 -2.22 2.03
C THR A 44 5.55 -2.89 3.37
N TYR A 45 4.65 -3.71 3.90
CA TYR A 45 4.88 -4.46 5.13
C TYR A 45 6.04 -5.45 4.99
N THR A 46 6.09 -6.20 3.89
CA THR A 46 7.18 -7.17 3.64
C THR A 46 8.52 -6.44 3.45
N LEU A 47 8.55 -5.36 2.67
CA LEU A 47 9.78 -4.57 2.47
C LEU A 47 10.30 -4.00 3.79
N ASN A 48 9.42 -3.49 4.66
CA ASN A 48 9.82 -2.97 5.97
C ASN A 48 10.35 -4.07 6.89
N LYS A 49 9.75 -5.27 6.84
CA LYS A 49 10.17 -6.40 7.66
C LYS A 49 11.54 -6.93 7.21
N ASP A 50 11.73 -7.07 5.90
CA ASP A 50 12.97 -7.57 5.31
C ASP A 50 14.10 -6.54 5.41
N SER A 51 13.78 -5.24 5.29
CA SER A 51 14.75 -4.15 5.50
C SER A 51 15.36 -4.22 6.89
N SER A 52 14.55 -4.45 7.94
CA SER A 52 15.05 -4.56 9.31
C SER A 52 16.01 -5.74 9.51
N GLU A 53 15.77 -6.86 8.82
CA GLU A 53 16.66 -8.01 8.88
C GLU A 53 17.97 -7.76 8.11
N MET A 54 17.88 -7.17 6.91
CA MET A 54 19.05 -6.77 6.13
C MET A 54 19.90 -5.74 6.88
N ASP A 55 19.28 -4.73 7.48
CA ASP A 55 19.96 -3.73 8.30
C ASP A 55 20.71 -4.38 9.47
N ARG A 56 20.11 -5.40 10.10
CA ARG A 56 20.77 -6.16 11.16
C ARG A 56 22.01 -6.90 10.65
N ILE A 57 21.94 -7.51 9.47
CA ILE A 57 23.07 -8.21 8.84
C ILE A 57 24.18 -7.20 8.46
N PHE A 58 23.82 -6.08 7.85
CA PHE A 58 24.79 -5.05 7.49
C PHE A 58 25.39 -4.35 8.71
N ALA A 59 24.63 -4.19 9.79
CA ALA A 59 25.14 -3.64 11.05
C ALA A 59 26.25 -4.51 11.64
N GLN A 60 26.19 -5.84 11.50
CA GLN A 60 27.26 -6.74 11.94
C GLN A 60 28.57 -6.54 11.16
N GLN A 61 28.50 -6.08 9.92
CA GLN A 61 29.67 -5.83 9.07
C GLN A 61 30.21 -4.39 9.17
N ASN A 62 29.47 -3.46 9.76
CA ASN A 62 29.90 -2.08 9.97
C ASN A 62 30.80 -1.97 11.23
N THR A 63 31.86 -2.77 11.29
CA THR A 63 32.88 -2.60 12.34
C THR A 63 33.71 -1.34 12.10
N PRO A 64 34.35 -0.75 13.13
CA PRO A 64 35.18 0.44 12.98
C PRO A 64 36.28 0.27 11.94
N GLU A 65 36.85 -0.93 11.83
CA GLU A 65 37.92 -1.26 10.89
C GLU A 65 37.43 -1.27 9.44
N VAL A 66 36.23 -1.81 9.19
CA VAL A 66 35.61 -1.83 7.85
C VAL A 66 35.19 -0.44 7.43
N GLU A 67 34.66 0.38 8.35
CA GLU A 67 34.32 1.78 8.06
C GLU A 67 35.58 2.61 7.78
N ALA A 68 36.69 2.39 8.49
CA ALA A 68 37.96 3.04 8.21
C ALA A 68 38.54 2.62 6.85
N ALA A 69 38.45 1.34 6.49
CA ALA A 69 38.85 0.86 5.16
C ALA A 69 37.98 1.48 4.06
N ARG A 70 36.65 1.45 4.23
CA ARG A 70 35.69 2.06 3.29
C ARG A 70 35.96 3.55 3.08
N LYS A 71 36.25 4.30 4.15
CA LYS A 71 36.59 5.72 4.07
C LYS A 71 37.88 5.97 3.27
N ARG A 72 38.89 5.10 3.44
CA ARG A 72 40.12 5.16 2.65
C ARG A 72 39.86 4.85 1.17
N ASP A 73 39.14 3.78 0.88
CA ASP A 73 38.89 3.32 -0.50
C ASP A 73 38.02 4.30 -1.28
N LEU A 74 37.02 4.89 -0.63
CA LEU A 74 36.15 5.91 -1.22
C LEU A 74 36.76 7.32 -1.16
N LEU A 75 37.99 7.46 -0.64
CA LEU A 75 38.69 8.74 -0.52
C LEU A 75 37.80 9.82 0.11
N VAL A 76 37.08 9.47 1.17
CA VAL A 76 36.06 10.32 1.81
C VAL A 76 36.66 11.66 2.25
N ASP A 77 37.92 11.68 2.70
CA ASP A 77 38.60 12.90 3.12
C ASP A 77 38.93 13.84 1.94
N THR A 78 38.98 13.32 0.71
CA THR A 78 39.29 14.09 -0.51
C THR A 78 38.04 14.52 -1.26
N TYR A 79 37.06 13.61 -1.42
CA TYR A 79 35.87 13.84 -2.25
C TYR A 79 34.56 13.98 -1.46
N GLY A 80 34.61 13.82 -0.14
CA GLY A 80 33.43 13.79 0.72
C GLY A 80 32.73 12.42 0.75
N ASP A 81 31.89 12.21 1.76
CA ASP A 81 31.15 10.95 1.89
C ASP A 81 29.99 10.93 0.87
N PRO A 82 29.95 9.95 -0.07
CA PRO A 82 28.88 9.86 -1.06
C PRO A 82 27.49 9.70 -0.45
N ARG A 83 27.36 9.23 0.80
CA ARG A 83 26.08 9.17 1.52
C ARG A 83 25.50 10.55 1.84
N ASN A 84 26.36 11.55 1.95
CA ASN A 84 25.98 12.95 2.22
C ASN A 84 25.88 13.77 0.92
N SER A 85 26.12 13.16 -0.24
CA SER A 85 26.01 13.82 -1.52
C SER A 85 24.54 14.09 -1.88
N LEU A 86 24.29 15.20 -2.57
CA LEU A 86 22.99 15.50 -3.20
C LEU A 86 22.58 14.42 -4.22
N MET A 87 23.54 13.63 -4.71
CA MET A 87 23.29 12.51 -5.64
C MET A 87 22.84 11.23 -4.92
N ASN A 88 22.74 11.22 -3.59
CA ASN A 88 22.19 10.09 -2.83
C ASN A 88 20.64 10.03 -2.96
N ILE A 89 20.17 9.73 -4.17
CA ILE A 89 18.73 9.60 -4.48
C ILE A 89 18.09 8.44 -3.70
N LEU A 90 18.89 7.46 -3.31
CA LEU A 90 18.46 6.26 -2.61
C LEU A 90 18.29 6.50 -1.10
N GLY A 91 18.69 7.67 -0.58
CA GLY A 91 18.46 8.06 0.82
C GLY A 91 19.21 7.21 1.83
N TRP A 92 20.29 6.54 1.44
CA TRP A 92 21.09 5.68 2.32
C TRP A 92 22.01 6.52 3.22
N SER A 93 21.43 7.42 4.04
CA SER A 93 22.18 8.08 5.10
C SER A 93 22.26 7.16 6.32
N LYS A 94 23.31 7.37 7.12
CA LYS A 94 23.48 6.64 8.39
C LYS A 94 22.69 7.29 9.51
#